data_AF-A0A7Z7YSS8-F1
#
_entry.id   AF-A0A7Z7YSS8-F1
#
_cell.length_a   1.000
_cell.length_b   1.000
_cell.length_c   1.000
_cell.angle_alpha   90.00
_cell.angle_beta   90.00
_cell.angle_gamma   90.00
#
_symmetry.space_group_name_H-M   'P 1'
#
loop_
_entity.id
_entity.type
_entity.pdbx_description
1 polymer ?
#
loop_
_entity_poly.entity_id
_entity_poly.type
_entity_poly.pdbx_seq_one_letter_code
_entity_poly.pdbx_strand_id
1 'polypeptide(L)' 'MTHTITIVGLGNYGIDELPLGIYRFLEKESKVYARTINHPVINTLKKEIEFESFDSIYEAHDRFEDVYEAIVTSLI' A
#
# COMPACT_ATOMS: atom_id res chain seq x y z
N MET A 1 -17.22 -15.98 4.55
CA MET A 1 -16.58 -15.59 3.28
C MET A 1 -15.11 -15.36 3.56
N THR A 2 -14.22 -15.85 2.71
CA THR A 2 -12.78 -15.60 2.84
C THR A 2 -12.42 -14.39 1.98
N HIS A 3 -11.92 -13.33 2.59
CA HIS A 3 -11.34 -12.20 1.87
C HIS A 3 -9.88 -12.54 1.53
N THR A 4 -9.47 -12.24 0.30
CA THR A 4 -8.10 -12.48 -0.17
C THR A 4 -7.33 -11.17 -0.12
N ILE A 5 -6.20 -11.16 0.56
CA ILE A 5 -5.26 -10.05 0.54
C ILE A 5 -4.11 -10.41 -0.40
N THR A 6 -3.88 -9.57 -1.41
CA THR A 6 -2.76 -9.71 -2.35
C THR A 6 -1.70 -8.67 -2.00
N ILE A 7 -0.50 -9.12 -1.65
CA ILE A 7 0.64 -8.24 -1.36
C ILE A 7 1.44 -8.06 -2.65
N VAL A 8 1.66 -6.81 -3.04
CA VAL A 8 2.46 -6.45 -4.23
C VAL A 8 3.68 -5.62 -3.83
N GLY A 9 4.80 -5.87 -4.51
CA GLY A 9 6.01 -5.05 -4.37
C GLY A 9 6.01 -3.90 -5.38
N LEU A 10 6.27 -2.68 -4.92
CA LEU A 10 6.39 -1.49 -5.78
C LEU A 10 7.82 -1.25 -6.31
N GLY A 11 8.81 -2.02 -5.84
CA GLY A 11 10.23 -1.76 -6.11
C GLY A 11 10.78 -0.58 -5.31
N ASN A 12 12.06 -0.24 -5.51
CA ASN A 12 12.75 0.84 -4.77
C ASN A 12 12.86 2.16 -5.56
N TYR A 13 12.39 2.18 -6.80
CA TYR A 13 12.72 3.22 -7.79
C TYR A 13 11.45 3.95 -8.27
N GLY A 14 11.51 4.49 -9.49
CA GLY A 14 10.41 5.23 -10.11
C GLY A 14 9.37 4.35 -10.80
N ILE A 15 8.32 4.99 -11.32
CA ILE A 15 7.21 4.32 -12.02
C ILE A 15 7.68 3.49 -13.24
N ASP A 16 8.76 3.90 -13.90
CA ASP A 16 9.28 3.23 -15.09
C ASP A 16 9.81 1.81 -14.80
N GLU A 17 10.11 1.50 -13.54
CA GLU A 17 10.55 0.19 -13.09
C GLU A 17 9.41 -0.66 -12.50
N LEU A 18 8.20 -0.09 -12.37
CA LEU A 18 7.04 -0.85 -11.91
C LEU A 18 6.62 -1.82 -13.02
N PRO A 19 6.57 -3.14 -12.75
CA PRO A 19 6.12 -4.09 -13.75
C PRO A 19 4.69 -3.74 -14.23
N LEU A 20 4.51 -3.65 -15.54
CA LEU A 20 3.22 -3.25 -16.15
C LEU A 20 2.04 -4.10 -15.68
N GLY A 21 2.28 -5.38 -15.36
CA GLY A 21 1.27 -6.26 -14.78
C GLY A 21 0.78 -5.81 -13.40
N ILE A 22 1.67 -5.29 -12.55
CA ILE A 22 1.33 -4.78 -11.22
C ILE A 22 0.56 -3.47 -11.33
N TYR A 23 0.98 -2.57 -12.22
CA TYR A 23 0.23 -1.34 -12.50
C TYR A 23 -1.22 -1.64 -12.90
N ARG A 24 -1.42 -2.48 -13.93
CA ARG A 24 -2.76 -2.85 -14.40
C ARG A 24 -3.57 -3.66 -13.39
N PHE A 25 -2.89 -4.34 -12.47
CA PHE A 25 -3.54 -5.03 -11.37
C PHE A 25 -4.11 -4.01 -10.39
N LEU A 26 -3.27 -3.08 -9.90
CA LEU A 26 -3.67 -2.03 -8.96
C LEU A 26 -4.80 -1.13 -9.49
N GLU A 27 -4.78 -0.77 -10.78
CA GLU A 27 -5.85 0.03 -11.40
C GLU A 27 -7.25 -0.60 -11.32
N LYS A 28 -7.33 -1.93 -11.17
CA LYS A 28 -8.61 -2.66 -11.15
C LYS A 28 -9.13 -2.91 -9.74
N GLU A 29 -8.29 -2.69 -8.73
CA GLU A 29 -8.65 -2.97 -7.35
C GLU A 29 -9.45 -1.80 -6.78
N SER A 30 -10.58 -2.12 -6.15
CA SER A 30 -11.42 -1.10 -5.50
C SER A 30 -10.85 -0.61 -4.18
N LYS A 31 -9.88 -1.33 -3.61
CA LYS A 31 -9.26 -0.99 -2.32
C LYS A 31 -7.76 -1.28 -2.36
N VAL A 32 -6.97 -0.23 -2.24
CA VAL A 32 -5.51 -0.33 -2.27
C VAL A 32 -4.95 0.28 -1.00
N TYR A 33 -4.22 -0.54 -0.24
CA TYR A 33 -3.52 -0.11 0.96
C TYR A 33 -2.05 0.12 0.69
N ALA A 34 -1.50 1.17 1.29
CA ALA A 34 -0.07 1.41 1.34
C ALA A 34 0.42 1.46 2.78
N ARG A 35 1.54 0.79 3.06
CA ARG A 35 2.22 0.94 4.35
C ARG A 35 2.60 2.41 4.62
N THR A 36 2.93 3.14 3.56
CA THR A 36 3.21 4.58 3.59
C THR A 36 2.90 5.19 2.23
N ILE A 37 2.41 6.44 2.17
CA ILE A 37 2.33 7.20 0.90
C ILE A 37 3.67 7.75 0.44
N ASN A 38 4.70 7.74 1.29
CA ASN A 38 6.00 8.32 1.01
C ASN A 38 6.84 7.41 0.11
N HIS A 39 6.39 7.19 -1.12
CA HIS A 39 7.04 6.36 -2.11
C HIS A 39 6.98 7.00 -3.52
N PRO A 40 8.09 7.02 -4.28
CA PRO A 40 8.11 7.63 -5.62
C PRO A 40 7.04 7.09 -6.56
N VAL A 41 6.82 5.78 -6.58
CA VAL A 41 5.78 5.15 -7.40
C VAL A 41 4.38 5.61 -6.99
N ILE A 42 4.07 5.69 -5.70
CA ILE A 42 2.74 6.10 -5.20
C ILE A 42 2.45 7.55 -5.61
N ASN A 43 3.47 8.42 -5.58
CA ASN A 43 3.31 9.81 -6.01
C ASN A 43 2.83 9.95 -7.47
N THR A 44 3.18 8.99 -8.32
CA THR A 44 2.68 8.93 -9.69
C THR A 44 1.29 8.29 -9.75
N LEU A 45 1.10 7.15 -9.08
CA LEU A 45 -0.13 6.35 -9.15
C LEU A 45 -1.34 7.01 -8.49
N LYS A 46 -1.13 7.88 -7.48
CA LYS A 46 -2.23 8.55 -6.75
C LYS A 46 -3.10 9.47 -7.61
N LYS A 47 -2.72 9.71 -8.85
CA LYS A 47 -3.53 10.44 -9.84
C LYS A 47 -4.68 9.60 -10.40
N GLU A 48 -4.54 8.28 -10.34
CA GLU A 48 -5.43 7.30 -10.98
C GLU A 48 -5.99 6.30 -9.98
N ILE A 49 -5.28 6.07 -8.86
CA ILE A 49 -5.58 5.06 -7.86
C ILE A 49 -5.66 5.72 -6.49
N GLU A 50 -6.74 5.46 -5.75
CA GLU A 50 -6.87 5.91 -4.36
C GLU A 50 -6.11 4.95 -3.43
N PHE A 51 -5.25 5.53 -2.57
CA PHE A 51 -4.48 4.77 -1.59
C PHE A 51 -4.96 5.11 -0.18
N GLU A 52 -5.30 4.08 0.59
CA GLU A 52 -5.44 4.18 2.04
C GLU A 52 -4.07 3.88 2.67
N SER A 53 -3.52 4.84 3.43
CA SER A 53 -2.21 4.65 4.06
C SER A 53 -2.29 4.39 5.56
N PHE A 54 -1.28 3.70 6.06
CA PHE A 54 -1.08 3.43 7.48
C PHE A 54 -0.04 4.38 8.11
N ASP A 55 0.25 5.52 7.49
CA ASP A 55 1.23 6.49 8.01
C ASP A 55 0.84 6.96 9.42
N SER A 56 -0.45 7.16 9.69
CA SER A 56 -0.95 7.55 11.02
C SER A 56 -0.72 6.48 12.09
N ILE A 57 -0.66 5.19 11.72
CA ILE A 57 -0.35 4.11 12.66
C ILE A 57 1.14 4.17 13.04
N TYR A 58 2.02 4.47 12.08
CA TYR A 58 3.44 4.67 12.38
C TYR A 58 3.69 5.87 13.32
N GLU A 59 2.91 6.94 13.17
CA GLU A 59 3.01 8.11 14.06
C GLU A 59 2.45 7.85 15.47
N ALA A 60 1.55 6.87 15.61
CA ALA A 60 0.86 6.56 16.86
C ALA A 60 1.57 5.53 17.76
N HIS A 61 2.60 4.84 17.25
CA HIS A 61 3.26 3.73 17.95
C HIS A 61 4.78 3.84 17.91
N ASP A 62 5.43 3.64 19.06
CA ASP A 62 6.90 3.73 19.19
C ASP A 62 7.63 2.44 18.76
N ARG A 63 6.91 1.32 18.66
CA ARG A 63 7.47 -0.01 18.39
C ARG A 63 6.91 -0.60 17.10
N PHE A 64 7.80 -1.21 16.32
CA PHE A 64 7.42 -1.84 15.06
C PHE A 64 6.43 -3.00 15.24
N GLU A 65 6.53 -3.76 16.32
CA GLU A 65 5.60 -4.87 16.57
C GLU A 65 4.16 -4.36 16.70
N ASP A 66 3.97 -3.29 17.46
CA ASP A 66 2.66 -2.68 17.71
C ASP A 66 2.06 -2.09 16.41
N VAL A 67 2.91 -1.49 15.55
CA VAL A 67 2.51 -1.00 14.23
C VAL A 67 1.97 -2.13 13.36
N TYR A 68 2.68 -3.25 13.28
CA TYR A 68 2.24 -4.37 12.44
C TYR A 68 0.97 -5.02 12.96
N GLU A 69 0.83 -5.17 14.28
CA GLU A 69 -0.40 -5.69 14.90
C GLU A 69 -1.60 -4.77 14.62
N ALA A 70 -1.41 -3.46 14.72
CA ALA A 70 -2.45 -2.47 14.41
C ALA A 70 -2.84 -2.48 12.93
N ILE A 71 -1.87 -2.58 12.01
CA ILE A 71 -2.15 -2.74 10.57
C ILE A 71 -2.99 -3.98 10.33
N VAL A 72 -2.56 -5.14 10.85
CA VAL A 72 -3.28 -6.41 10.66
C VAL A 72 -4.70 -6.33 11.20
N THR A 73 -4.90 -5.71 12.36
CA THR A 73 -6.23 -5.50 12.96
C THR A 73 -7.12 -4.57 12.13
N SER A 74 -6.52 -3.65 11.37
CA SER A 74 -7.24 -2.70 10.51
C SER A 74 -7.59 -3.27 9.13
N LEU A 75 -7.00 -4.40 8.75
CA LEU A 75 -7.33 -5.11 7.52
C LEU A 75 -8.66 -5.87 7.69
N ILE A 76 -9.48 -5.85 6.64
CA ILE A 76 -10.85 -6.41 6.58
C ILE A 76 -10.93 -7.71 5.77
#